data_AF-H8Z532-F1
#
_entry.id   AF-H8Z532-F1
#
_cell.length_a   1.000
_cell.length_b   1.000
_cell.length_c   1.000
_cell.angle_alpha   90.00
_cell.angle_beta   90.00
_cell.angle_gamma   90.00
#
_symmetry.space_group_name_H-M   'P 1'
#
loop_
_entity.id
_entity.type
_entity.pdbx_description
1 polymer ?
#
loop_
_entity_poly.entity_id
_entity_poly.type
_entity_poly.pdbx_seq_one_letter_code
_entity_poly.pdbx_strand_id
1 'polypeptide(L)' 'MLTTVEATIDEQGQVRLLRPVRTTGCRRALVTVLDEDFGLPNTKKTPNITLMSESALGEDWNRSEEDEAWAHLQE' A
#
# COMPACT_ATOMS: atom_id res chain seq x y z
N MET A 1 -5.44 0.23 20.25
CA MET A 1 -4.55 -0.44 19.28
C MET A 1 -5.35 -0.73 18.03
N LEU A 2 -4.89 -0.28 16.86
CA LEU A 2 -5.50 -0.56 15.57
C LEU A 2 -4.94 -1.91 15.06
N THR A 3 -5.81 -2.78 14.56
CA THR A 3 -5.40 -4.07 13.99
C THR A 3 -5.97 -4.17 12.60
N THR A 4 -5.11 -4.34 11.61
CA THR A 4 -5.49 -4.60 10.24
C THR A 4 -5.48 -6.12 10.02
N VAL A 5 -6.54 -6.64 9.41
CA VAL A 5 -6.63 -8.04 9.01
C VAL A 5 -7.00 -8.14 7.56
N GLU A 6 -6.48 -9.18 6.92
CA GLU A 6 -6.78 -9.47 5.53
C GLU A 6 -8.11 -10.23 5.41
N ALA A 7 -8.89 -9.85 4.41
CA ALA A 7 -10.19 -10.41 4.12
C ALA A 7 -10.41 -10.41 2.61
N THR A 8 -11.22 -11.35 2.13
CA THR A 8 -11.72 -11.34 0.76
C THR A 8 -13.13 -10.76 0.73
N ILE A 9 -13.47 -10.08 -0.36
CA ILE A 9 -14.80 -9.54 -0.61
C ILE A 9 -15.31 -10.25 -1.86
N ASP A 10 -16.45 -10.94 -1.77
CA ASP A 10 -17.06 -11.57 -2.94
C ASP A 10 -17.89 -10.58 -3.77
N GLU A 11 -18.34 -11.03 -4.94
CA GLU A 11 -19.15 -10.22 -5.86
C GLU A 11 -20.47 -9.74 -5.25
N GLN A 12 -20.93 -10.38 -4.17
CA GLN A 12 -22.14 -10.02 -3.45
C GLN A 12 -21.84 -9.04 -2.28
N GLY A 13 -20.59 -8.59 -2.15
CA GLY A 13 -20.13 -7.65 -1.13
C GLY A 13 -19.96 -8.29 0.25
N GLN A 14 -19.95 -9.62 0.37
CA GLN A 14 -19.74 -10.27 1.65
C GLN A 14 -18.25 -10.31 1.98
N VAL A 15 -17.91 -9.82 3.17
CA VAL A 15 -16.54 -9.79 3.68
C VAL A 15 -16.25 -11.09 4.42
N ARG A 16 -15.26 -11.85 3.96
CA ARG A 16 -14.78 -13.07 4.61
C ARG A 16 -13.38 -12.85 5.16
N LEU A 17 -13.28 -12.85 6.49
CA LEU A 17 -11.99 -12.70 7.16
C LEU A 17 -11.13 -13.95 6.93
N LEU A 18 -9.88 -13.76 6.49
CA LEU A 18 -8.92 -14.87 6.34
C LEU A 18 -8.40 -15.38 7.68
N ARG A 19 -8.45 -14.53 8.71
CA ARG A 19 -8.05 -14.87 10.08
C ARG A 19 -9.11 -14.37 11.07
N PRO A 20 -9.37 -15.12 12.15
CA PRO A 20 -10.33 -14.72 13.17
C PRO A 20 -9.84 -13.48 13.93
N VAL A 21 -10.67 -12.43 13.98
CA VAL A 21 -10.42 -11.25 14.82
C VAL A 21 -11.10 -11.46 16.16
N ARG A 22 -10.32 -11.47 17.25
CA ARG A 22 -10.87 -11.51 18.61
C ARG A 22 -11.09 -10.08 19.11
N THR A 23 -12.34 -9.69 19.28
CA THR A 23 -12.70 -8.43 19.93
C THR A 23 -13.40 -8.69 21.26
N THR A 24 -13.08 -7.91 22.28
CA THR A 24 -13.89 -7.87 23.50
C THR A 24 -15.13 -7.00 23.23
N GLY A 25 -16.22 -7.65 22.81
CA GLY A 25 -17.50 -7.01 22.48
C GLY A 25 -17.64 -6.51 21.04
N CYS A 26 -18.78 -5.89 20.76
CA CYS A 26 -19.08 -5.29 19.45
C CYS A 26 -18.18 -4.08 19.20
N ARG A 27 -17.47 -4.06 18.07
CA ARG A 27 -16.61 -2.95 17.67
C ARG A 27 -16.92 -2.52 16.25
N ARG A 28 -16.68 -1.23 15.97
CA ARG A 28 -16.71 -0.69 14.61
C ARG A 28 -15.44 -1.15 13.88
N ALA A 29 -15.61 -1.52 12.61
CA ALA A 29 -14.51 -1.87 11.72
C ALA A 29 -14.46 -0.86 10.55
N LEU A 30 -13.27 -0.67 10.00
CA LEU A 30 -13.06 0.04 8.74
C LEU A 30 -12.75 -1.00 7.68
N VAL A 31 -13.40 -0.89 6.53
CA VAL A 31 -13.15 -1.75 5.37
C VAL A 31 -12.50 -0.90 4.30
N THR A 32 -11.30 -1.31 3.90
CA THR A 32 -10.58 -0.70 2.78
C THR A 32 -10.55 -1.74 1.68
N VAL A 33 -11.16 -1.43 0.54
CA VAL A 33 -11.15 -2.28 -0.65
C VAL A 33 -9.92 -1.89 -1.46
N LEU A 34 -9.08 -2.87 -1.78
CA LEU A 34 -7.91 -2.68 -2.63
C LEU A 34 -8.31 -3.04 -4.07
N ASP A 35 -8.00 -2.19 -5.04
CA ASP A 35 -8.16 -2.53 -6.45
C ASP A 35 -7.27 -3.73 -6.82
N GLU A 36 -7.77 -4.62 -7.68
CA GLU A 36 -7.12 -5.88 -8.08
C GLU A 36 -5.72 -5.72 -8.70
N ASP A 37 -5.33 -4.49 -9.05
CA ASP A 37 -4.00 -4.15 -9.55
C ASP A 37 -2.88 -4.32 -8.50
N PHE A 38 -3.20 -4.57 -7.23
CA PHE A 38 -2.21 -4.67 -6.14
C PHE A 38 -1.50 -6.03 -5.99
N GLY A 39 -1.75 -7.04 -6.84
CA GLY A 39 -1.15 -8.36 -6.56
C GLY A 39 -1.06 -9.41 -7.66
N LEU A 40 -1.53 -9.15 -8.88
CA LEU A 40 -1.43 -10.12 -9.97
C LEU A 40 -0.52 -9.59 -11.09
N PRO A 41 0.61 -10.25 -11.41
CA PRO A 41 1.47 -9.84 -12.53
C PRO A 41 0.80 -10.04 -13.91
N ASN A 42 -0.48 -10.39 -13.96
CA ASN A 42 -1.16 -10.76 -15.19
C ASN A 42 -2.55 -10.11 -15.27
N THR A 43 -2.63 -8.82 -15.60
CA THR A 43 -3.57 -8.30 -16.62
C THR A 43 -3.24 -6.85 -16.98
N LYS A 44 -2.57 -6.69 -18.12
CA LYS A 44 -2.71 -5.59 -19.09
C LYS A 44 -3.66 -4.44 -18.69
N LYS A 45 -3.14 -3.34 -18.10
CA LYS A 45 -3.43 -1.95 -18.56
C LYS A 45 -2.82 -0.79 -17.78
N THR A 46 -1.87 -1.01 -16.88
CA THR A 46 -1.14 0.13 -16.29
C THR A 46 0.35 -0.14 -16.41
N PRO A 47 1.13 0.66 -17.16
CA PRO A 47 2.57 0.63 -16.99
C PRO A 47 2.82 0.90 -15.51
N ASN A 48 3.46 -0.05 -14.85
CA ASN A 48 3.77 -0.06 -13.43
C ASN A 48 4.10 1.36 -12.95
N ILE A 49 3.15 2.00 -12.26
CA ILE A 49 3.26 3.40 -11.81
C ILE A 49 4.50 3.54 -10.91
N THR A 50 4.91 2.48 -10.22
CA THR A 50 6.16 2.44 -9.44
C THR A 50 7.39 2.60 -10.32
N LEU A 51 7.49 1.89 -11.45
CA LEU A 51 8.64 2.00 -12.37
C LEU A 51 8.71 3.38 -13.07
N MET A 52 7.55 3.97 -13.36
CA MET A 52 7.48 5.33 -13.94
C MET A 52 7.80 6.41 -12.91
N SER A 53 7.30 6.27 -11.68
CA SER A 53 7.57 7.22 -10.59
C SER A 53 9.03 7.19 -10.15
N GLU A 54 9.67 6.02 -10.13
CA GLU A 54 11.09 5.87 -9.80
C GLU A 54 11.98 6.63 -10.81
N SER A 55 11.70 6.47 -12.10
CA SER A 55 12.46 7.17 -13.14
C SER A 55 12.27 8.69 -13.07
N ALA A 56 11.04 9.17 -12.81
CA ALA A 56 10.75 10.59 -12.73
C ALA A 56 11.28 11.27 -11.45
N LEU A 57 11.32 10.55 -10.32
CA LEU A 57 11.87 11.07 -9.07
C LEU A 57 13.40 10.99 -9.02
N GLY A 58 14.00 9.97 -9.65
CA GLY A 58 15.44 9.76 -9.65
C GLY A 58 16.25 10.82 -10.40
N GLU A 59 15.64 11.55 -11.34
CA GLU A 59 16.31 12.62 -12.09
C GLU A 59 16.65 13.84 -11.21
N ASP A 60 15.79 14.18 -10.25
CA ASP A 60 16.00 15.31 -9.34
C ASP A 60 16.64 14.84 -8.02
N TRP A 61 16.18 13.70 -7.48
CA TRP A 61 16.56 13.17 -6.16
C TRP A 61 17.96 12.55 -6.08
N ASN A 62 18.51 12.06 -7.19
CA ASN A 62 19.81 11.36 -7.20
C ASN A 62 21.00 12.30 -7.45
N ARG A 63 20.81 13.60 -7.19
CA ARG A 63 21.85 14.62 -7.33
C ARG A 63 22.67 14.64 -6.04
N SER A 64 24.00 14.65 -6.18
CA SER A 64 24.93 14.65 -5.03
C SER A 64 24.75 15.86 -4.09
N GLU A 65 24.15 16.95 -4.59
CA GLU A 65 23.77 18.13 -3.81
C GLU A 65 22.70 17.80 -2.75
N GLU A 66 21.80 16.84 -3.02
CA GLU A 66 20.83 16.38 -2.03
C GLU A 66 21.48 15.49 -0.98
N ASP A 67 22.37 14.57 -1.35
CA ASP A 67 23.08 13.72 -0.37
C ASP A 67 23.81 14.54 0.70
N GLU A 68 24.42 15.67 0.31
CA GLU A 68 25.01 16.65 1.25
C GLU A 68 23.95 17.32 2.12
N ALA A 69 22.82 17.74 1.54
CA ALA A 69 21.71 18.33 2.30
C ALA A 69 21.08 17.35 3.31
N TRP A 70 20.97 16.06 2.97
CA TRP A 70 20.51 15.00 3.85
C TRP A 70 21.50 14.69 4.99
N ALA A 71 22.81 14.79 4.72
CA ALA A 71 23.84 14.60 5.74
C ALA A 71 23.75 15.65 6.86
N HIS A 72 23.38 16.89 6.53
CA HIS A 72 23.20 17.99 7.48
C HIS A 72 21.95 17.85 8.38
N LEU A 73 21.02 16.94 8.08
CA LEU A 73 19.80 16.71 8.86
C LEU A 73 19.94 15.56 9.88
N GLN A 74 21.08 14.86 9.90
CA GLN A 74 21.37 13.76 10.83
C GLN A 74 22.17 14.20 12.07
N GLU A 75 22.41 15.50 12.25
CA GLU A 75 23.04 16.10 13.45
C GLU A 75 22.01 16.50 14.52
#